data_AF-A0AAW1MJ14-F1
#
_entry.id   AF-A0AAW1MJ14-F1
#
_cell.length_a   1.000
_cell.length_b   1.000
_cell.length_c   1.000
_cell.angle_alpha   90.00
_cell.angle_beta   90.00
_cell.angle_gamma   90.00
#
_symmetry.space_group_name_H-M   'P 1'
#
loop_
_entity.id
_entity.type
_entity.pdbx_description
1 polymer ?
#
loop_
_entity_poly.entity_id
_entity_poly.type
_entity_poly.pdbx_seq_one_letter_code
_entity_poly.pdbx_strand_id
1 'polypeptide(L)'
;MAKLETVRAKMEELRRICEKDNSIHQQNFDASALLFQKSLLSLRSNADHTALNQVKLGKLKAELRELEDEVVKALAVKTRKEAKRMAIADSLSETRTKVDELQKIVQDQSARKDQYAAILSQQSKALVESDEKSREAVRHTEEIQEACTWYNRVLGFRIDGGHGVKFTFTHIDSKSPAKEYSFTVRHANNVYTLIQCDPQLSDTESLVKELNKSNGLYKFVRLMREKFQASASGSTSQFIYQDQDCTSMSISAPISSASVDSRNQSPLPLQEVSGDVTQNQRRNGLKSHLLSPVSLSSHRRSPRIMAKKQRED
;
A
#
# COMPACT_ATOMS: atom_id res chain seq x y z
N MET A 1 91.01 -108.05 -84.91
CA MET A 1 91.39 -107.35 -83.65
C MET A 1 90.99 -105.87 -83.68
N ALA A 2 91.40 -105.06 -84.66
CA ALA A 2 91.11 -103.61 -84.70
C ALA A 2 89.61 -103.19 -84.75
N LYS A 3 88.72 -103.94 -85.42
CA LYS A 3 87.28 -103.59 -85.49
C LYS A 3 86.52 -103.74 -84.17
N LEU A 4 86.98 -104.61 -83.26
CA LEU A 4 86.31 -104.87 -81.98
C LEU A 4 86.60 -103.75 -80.95
N GLU A 5 87.83 -103.20 -80.98
CA GLU A 5 88.24 -102.05 -80.16
C GLU A 5 87.52 -100.76 -80.58
N THR A 6 87.30 -100.54 -81.89
CA THR A 6 86.53 -99.38 -82.37
C THR A 6 85.06 -99.42 -81.96
N VAL A 7 84.45 -100.62 -81.95
CA VAL A 7 83.07 -100.81 -81.48
C VAL A 7 82.98 -100.63 -79.97
N ARG A 8 83.94 -101.16 -79.20
CA ARG A 8 84.02 -100.95 -77.75
C ARG A 8 84.16 -99.47 -77.39
N ALA A 9 85.07 -98.74 -78.06
CA ALA A 9 85.26 -97.31 -77.83
C ALA A 9 84.00 -96.48 -78.16
N LYS A 10 83.26 -96.83 -79.23
CA LYS A 10 81.98 -96.19 -79.55
C LYS A 10 80.87 -96.51 -78.53
N MET A 11 80.81 -97.73 -78.01
CA MET A 11 79.86 -98.08 -76.94
C MET A 11 80.19 -97.37 -75.62
N GLU A 12 81.47 -97.23 -75.29
CA GLU A 12 81.93 -96.47 -74.11
C GLU A 12 81.61 -94.97 -74.26
N GLU A 13 81.77 -94.40 -75.45
CA GLU A 13 81.40 -93.01 -75.72
C GLU A 13 79.88 -92.79 -75.64
N LEU A 14 79.07 -93.69 -76.23
CA LEU A 14 77.61 -93.62 -76.10
C LEU A 14 77.15 -93.78 -74.65
N ARG A 15 77.82 -94.64 -73.86
CA ARG A 15 77.55 -94.78 -72.43
C ARG A 15 77.85 -93.50 -71.66
N ARG A 16 78.98 -92.85 -71.95
CA ARG A 16 79.36 -91.54 -71.38
C ARG A 16 78.33 -90.46 -71.74
N ILE A 17 77.85 -90.43 -72.98
CA ILE A 17 76.80 -89.50 -73.43
C ILE A 17 75.49 -89.76 -72.67
N CYS A 18 75.03 -91.01 -72.61
CA CYS A 18 73.80 -91.37 -71.90
C CYS A 18 73.89 -91.09 -70.39
N GLU A 19 75.02 -91.35 -69.72
CA GLU A 19 75.22 -91.01 -68.32
C GLU A 19 75.19 -89.49 -68.08
N LYS A 20 75.78 -88.71 -68.99
CA LYS A 20 75.75 -87.24 -68.92
C LYS A 20 74.33 -86.71 -69.13
N ASP A 21 73.60 -87.23 -70.11
CA ASP A 21 72.21 -86.83 -70.37
C ASP A 21 71.30 -87.20 -69.21
N ASN A 22 71.43 -88.40 -68.66
CA ASN A 22 70.71 -88.81 -67.45
C ASN A 22 71.02 -87.89 -66.26
N SER A 23 72.29 -87.49 -66.09
CA SER A 23 72.71 -86.55 -65.05
C SER A 23 72.10 -85.15 -65.25
N ILE A 24 72.09 -84.63 -66.48
CA ILE A 24 71.45 -83.35 -66.82
C ILE A 24 69.94 -83.41 -66.59
N HIS A 25 69.28 -84.48 -67.01
CA HIS A 25 67.85 -84.68 -66.79
C HIS A 25 67.52 -84.76 -65.30
N GLN A 26 68.34 -85.44 -64.50
CA GLN A 26 68.18 -85.52 -63.05
C GLN A 26 68.34 -84.14 -62.41
N GLN A 27 69.38 -83.38 -62.76
CA GLN A 27 69.61 -82.02 -62.23
C GLN A 27 68.47 -81.06 -62.61
N ASN A 28 67.98 -81.13 -63.85
CA ASN A 28 66.86 -80.31 -64.31
C ASN A 28 65.55 -80.67 -63.59
N PHE A 29 65.31 -81.96 -63.37
CA PHE A 29 64.17 -82.44 -62.60
C PHE A 29 64.25 -81.97 -61.15
N ASP A 30 65.39 -82.13 -60.49
CA ASP A 30 65.61 -81.72 -59.10
C ASP A 30 65.48 -80.20 -58.94
N ALA A 31 66.02 -79.41 -59.87
CA ALA A 31 65.86 -77.96 -59.88
C ALA A 31 64.39 -77.54 -60.06
N SER A 32 63.66 -78.21 -60.97
CA SER A 32 62.23 -77.95 -61.20
C SER A 32 61.39 -78.34 -59.99
N ALA A 33 61.68 -79.48 -59.36
CA ALA A 33 61.03 -79.96 -58.15
C ALA A 33 61.25 -78.98 -56.98
N LEU A 34 62.46 -78.45 -56.82
CA LEU A 34 62.78 -77.46 -55.79
C LEU A 34 62.05 -76.14 -56.03
N LEU A 35 62.00 -75.65 -57.27
CA LEU A 35 61.24 -74.44 -57.61
C LEU A 35 59.74 -74.61 -57.34
N PHE A 36 59.18 -75.77 -57.71
CA PHE A 36 57.79 -76.10 -57.44
C PHE A 36 57.52 -76.17 -55.93
N GLN A 37 58.38 -76.83 -55.17
CA GLN A 37 58.28 -76.90 -53.70
C GLN A 37 58.34 -75.50 -53.08
N LYS A 38 59.27 -74.64 -53.51
CA LYS A 38 59.39 -73.25 -53.03
C LYS A 38 58.14 -72.43 -53.36
N SER A 39 57.58 -72.60 -54.57
CA SER A 39 56.33 -71.96 -54.99
C SER A 39 55.15 -72.41 -54.12
N LEU A 40 55.01 -73.73 -53.88
CA LEU A 40 53.96 -74.26 -53.01
C LEU A 40 54.09 -73.75 -51.56
N LEU A 41 55.31 -73.70 -51.02
CA LEU A 41 55.56 -73.15 -49.68
C LEU A 41 55.20 -71.66 -49.62
N SER A 42 55.53 -70.89 -50.65
CA SER A 42 55.14 -69.48 -50.75
C SER A 42 53.63 -69.31 -50.85
N LEU A 43 52.95 -70.12 -51.66
CA LEU A 43 51.49 -70.09 -51.80
C LEU A 43 50.81 -70.45 -50.48
N ARG A 44 51.32 -71.46 -49.78
CA ARG A 44 50.84 -71.85 -48.44
C ARG A 44 51.00 -70.73 -47.43
N SER A 45 52.19 -70.12 -47.36
CA SER A 45 52.43 -68.97 -46.47
C SER A 45 51.48 -67.80 -46.76
N ASN A 46 51.24 -67.50 -48.04
CA ASN A 46 50.29 -66.47 -48.45
C ASN A 46 48.84 -66.82 -48.08
N ALA A 47 48.44 -68.09 -48.22
CA ALA A 47 47.12 -68.57 -47.82
C ALA A 47 46.93 -68.47 -46.30
N ASP A 48 47.92 -68.88 -45.50
CA ASP A 48 47.91 -68.78 -44.05
C ASP A 48 47.81 -67.31 -43.60
N HIS A 49 48.56 -66.41 -44.23
CA HIS A 49 48.48 -64.97 -43.97
C HIS A 49 47.11 -64.38 -44.32
N THR A 50 46.52 -64.81 -45.45
CA THR A 50 45.18 -64.37 -45.87
C THR A 50 44.11 -64.85 -44.90
N ALA A 51 44.18 -66.11 -44.44
CA ALA A 51 43.28 -66.66 -43.44
C ALA A 51 43.36 -65.88 -42.11
N LEU A 52 44.58 -65.58 -41.65
CA LEU A 52 44.79 -64.75 -40.44
C LEU A 52 44.18 -63.35 -40.60
N ASN A 53 44.34 -62.72 -41.77
CA ASN A 53 43.78 -61.41 -42.04
C ASN A 53 42.25 -61.43 -42.11
N GLN A 54 41.64 -62.49 -42.65
CA GLN A 54 40.18 -62.66 -42.64
C GLN A 54 39.63 -62.74 -41.22
N VAL A 55 40.29 -63.47 -40.32
CA VAL A 55 39.90 -63.54 -38.90
C VAL A 55 39.99 -62.17 -38.23
N LYS A 56 41.10 -61.45 -38.43
CA LYS A 56 41.27 -60.08 -37.90
C LYS A 56 40.20 -59.12 -38.44
N LEU A 57 39.90 -59.20 -39.75
CA LEU A 57 38.86 -58.39 -40.38
C LEU A 57 37.48 -58.70 -39.81
N GLY A 58 37.17 -59.97 -39.54
CA GLY A 58 35.94 -60.38 -38.86
C GLY A 58 35.82 -59.77 -37.47
N LYS A 59 36.91 -59.78 -36.69
CA LYS A 59 36.96 -59.16 -35.36
C LYS A 59 36.71 -57.64 -35.43
N LEU A 60 37.41 -56.94 -36.31
CA LEU A 60 37.23 -55.49 -36.50
C LEU A 60 35.81 -55.12 -36.96
N LYS A 61 35.20 -55.95 -37.81
CA LYS A 61 33.80 -55.74 -38.23
C LYS A 61 32.81 -55.91 -37.06
N ALA A 62 33.06 -56.85 -36.15
CA ALA A 62 32.25 -57.03 -34.97
C ALA A 62 32.40 -55.83 -34.00
N GLU A 63 33.62 -55.40 -33.74
CA GLU A 63 33.93 -54.22 -32.90
C GLU A 63 33.29 -52.95 -33.50
N LEU A 64 33.33 -52.76 -34.82
CA LEU A 64 32.67 -51.63 -35.49
C LEU A 64 31.15 -51.63 -35.27
N ARG A 65 30.51 -52.80 -35.42
CA ARG A 65 29.06 -52.93 -35.21
C ARG A 65 28.66 -52.66 -33.77
N GLU A 66 29.46 -53.13 -32.81
CA GLU A 66 29.22 -52.87 -31.39
C GLU A 66 29.32 -51.37 -31.08
N LEU A 67 30.35 -50.69 -31.61
CA LEU A 67 30.51 -49.24 -31.44
C LEU A 67 29.35 -48.45 -32.10
N GLU A 68 28.91 -48.86 -33.30
CA GLU A 68 27.75 -48.27 -33.97
C GLU A 68 26.48 -48.39 -33.11
N ASP A 69 26.22 -49.58 -32.55
CA ASP A 69 25.07 -49.81 -31.66
C ASP A 69 25.14 -48.96 -30.38
N GLU A 70 26.34 -48.81 -29.79
CA GLU A 70 26.55 -47.93 -28.64
C GLU A 70 26.29 -46.47 -28.96
N VAL A 71 26.75 -45.99 -30.12
CA VAL A 71 26.50 -44.62 -30.59
C VAL A 71 25.00 -44.39 -30.78
N VAL A 72 24.29 -45.33 -31.40
CA VAL A 72 22.83 -45.24 -31.58
C VAL A 72 22.11 -45.19 -30.23
N LYS A 73 22.49 -46.06 -29.27
CA LYS A 73 21.94 -46.05 -27.90
C LYS A 73 22.24 -44.73 -27.18
N ALA A 74 23.46 -44.23 -27.28
CA ALA A 74 23.87 -42.97 -26.66
C ALA A 74 23.10 -41.77 -27.24
N LEU A 75 22.90 -41.75 -28.57
CA LEU A 75 22.09 -40.74 -29.24
C LEU A 75 20.64 -40.77 -28.78
N ALA A 76 20.02 -41.95 -28.67
CA ALA A 76 18.64 -42.08 -28.16
C ALA A 76 18.50 -41.51 -26.73
N VAL A 77 19.45 -41.82 -25.84
CA VAL A 77 19.49 -41.27 -24.47
C VAL A 77 19.68 -39.76 -24.48
N LYS A 78 20.56 -39.23 -25.34
CA LYS A 78 20.80 -37.79 -25.48
C LYS A 78 19.54 -37.06 -25.93
N THR A 79 18.88 -37.52 -26.98
CA THR A 79 17.63 -36.92 -27.50
C THR A 79 16.53 -36.94 -26.46
N ARG A 80 16.38 -38.04 -25.71
CA ARG A 80 15.41 -38.11 -24.61
C ARG A 80 15.73 -37.11 -23.48
N LYS A 81 17.00 -36.98 -23.10
CA LYS A 81 17.43 -36.01 -22.08
C LYS A 81 17.16 -34.58 -22.54
N GLU A 82 17.43 -34.28 -23.81
CA GLU A 82 17.20 -32.95 -24.37
C GLU A 82 15.70 -32.62 -24.42
N ALA A 83 14.86 -33.55 -24.90
CA ALA A 83 13.40 -33.37 -24.89
C ALA A 83 12.86 -33.10 -23.47
N LYS A 84 13.39 -33.78 -22.45
CA LYS A 84 13.03 -33.51 -21.04
C LYS A 84 13.46 -32.11 -20.59
N ARG A 85 14.64 -31.63 -20.99
CA ARG A 85 15.09 -30.27 -20.66
C ARG A 85 14.22 -29.22 -21.32
N MET A 86 13.86 -29.41 -22.59
CA MET A 86 12.96 -28.51 -23.32
C MET A 86 11.59 -28.44 -22.63
N ALA A 87 10.98 -29.59 -22.30
CA ALA A 87 9.70 -29.61 -21.59
C ALA A 87 9.74 -28.88 -20.23
N ILE A 88 10.85 -29.01 -19.49
CA ILE A 88 11.05 -28.27 -18.23
C ILE A 88 11.22 -26.77 -18.49
N ALA A 89 11.98 -26.39 -19.52
CA ALA A 89 12.17 -24.99 -19.89
C ALA A 89 10.85 -24.31 -20.29
N ASP A 90 10.00 -25.01 -21.05
CA ASP A 90 8.67 -24.52 -21.44
C ASP A 90 7.77 -24.33 -20.22
N SER A 91 7.75 -25.31 -19.31
CA SER A 91 6.98 -25.21 -18.05
C SER A 91 7.51 -24.10 -17.13
N LEU A 92 8.83 -23.88 -17.08
CA LEU A 92 9.42 -22.76 -16.36
C LEU A 92 9.06 -21.41 -16.99
N SER A 93 9.01 -21.33 -18.32
CA SER A 93 8.57 -20.13 -19.03
C SER A 93 7.10 -19.82 -18.71
N GLU A 94 6.24 -20.82 -18.78
CA GLU A 94 4.81 -20.68 -18.46
C GLU A 94 4.62 -20.22 -17.00
N THR A 95 5.32 -20.83 -16.05
CA THR A 95 5.22 -20.44 -14.63
C THR A 95 5.75 -19.02 -14.39
N ARG A 96 6.82 -18.59 -15.07
CA ARG A 96 7.32 -17.20 -15.01
C ARG A 96 6.27 -16.21 -15.48
N THR A 97 5.60 -16.48 -16.61
CA THR A 97 4.53 -15.58 -17.10
C THR A 97 3.40 -15.42 -16.10
N LYS A 98 2.97 -16.52 -15.45
CA LYS A 98 1.94 -16.48 -14.41
C LYS A 98 2.39 -15.72 -13.16
N VAL A 99 3.67 -15.85 -12.77
CA VAL A 99 4.23 -15.09 -11.65
C VAL A 99 4.24 -13.59 -11.95
N ASP A 100 4.64 -13.20 -13.15
CA ASP A 100 4.67 -11.79 -13.57
C ASP A 100 3.25 -11.18 -13.61
N GLU A 101 2.25 -11.95 -14.08
CA GLU A 101 0.84 -11.53 -14.04
C GLU A 101 0.34 -11.35 -12.61
N LEU A 102 0.60 -12.31 -11.71
CA LEU A 102 0.22 -12.20 -10.30
C LEU A 102 0.92 -11.02 -9.63
N GLN A 103 2.18 -10.77 -9.93
CA GLN A 103 2.92 -9.63 -9.41
C GLN A 103 2.27 -8.29 -9.81
N LYS A 104 1.84 -8.16 -11.07
CA LYS A 104 1.08 -6.98 -11.53
C LYS A 104 -0.24 -6.81 -10.77
N ILE A 105 -0.98 -7.90 -10.56
CA ILE A 105 -2.24 -7.87 -9.80
C ILE A 105 -2.00 -7.43 -8.36
N VAL A 106 -0.97 -7.95 -7.70
CA VAL A 106 -0.62 -7.57 -6.32
C VAL A 106 -0.23 -6.10 -6.24
N GLN A 107 0.53 -5.59 -7.21
CA GLN A 107 0.91 -4.18 -7.27
C GLN A 107 -0.33 -3.28 -7.44
N ASP A 108 -1.22 -3.60 -8.38
CA ASP A 108 -2.47 -2.84 -8.57
C ASP A 108 -3.35 -2.87 -7.31
N GLN A 109 -3.50 -4.03 -6.66
CA GLN A 109 -4.24 -4.13 -5.40
C GLN A 109 -3.60 -3.30 -4.29
N SER A 110 -2.27 -3.28 -4.17
CA SER A 110 -1.58 -2.47 -3.17
C SER A 110 -1.80 -0.97 -3.41
N ALA A 111 -1.69 -0.50 -4.66
CA ALA A 111 -1.95 0.88 -5.02
C ALA A 111 -3.39 1.30 -4.72
N ARG A 112 -4.37 0.43 -5.01
CA ARG A 112 -5.78 0.67 -4.66
C ARG A 112 -5.98 0.76 -3.15
N LYS A 113 -5.36 -0.12 -2.36
CA LYS A 113 -5.43 -0.07 -0.89
C LYS A 113 -4.88 1.25 -0.35
N ASP A 114 -3.78 1.73 -0.91
CA ASP A 114 -3.18 3.01 -0.50
C ASP A 114 -4.09 4.20 -0.85
N GLN A 115 -4.74 4.17 -2.01
CA GLN A 115 -5.75 5.18 -2.38
C GLN A 115 -6.93 5.18 -1.41
N TYR A 116 -7.48 4.02 -1.05
CA TYR A 116 -8.55 3.92 -0.07
C TYR A 116 -8.11 4.42 1.32
N ALA A 117 -6.89 4.07 1.75
CA ALA A 117 -6.35 4.55 3.03
C ALA A 117 -6.22 6.08 3.04
N ALA A 118 -5.80 6.70 1.93
CA ALA A 118 -5.73 8.15 1.80
C ALA A 118 -7.13 8.80 1.88
N ILE A 119 -8.12 8.25 1.18
CA ILE A 119 -9.51 8.73 1.21
C ILE A 119 -10.07 8.63 2.63
N LEU A 120 -9.91 7.48 3.30
CA LEU A 120 -10.37 7.29 4.69
C LEU A 120 -9.69 8.28 5.64
N SER A 121 -8.38 8.51 5.48
CA SER A 121 -7.66 9.50 6.30
C SER A 121 -8.13 10.93 6.05
N GLN A 122 -8.54 11.27 4.83
CA GLN A 122 -9.07 12.59 4.51
C GLN A 122 -10.47 12.77 5.11
N GLN A 123 -11.33 11.75 4.96
CA GLN A 123 -12.68 11.77 5.52
C GLN A 123 -12.67 11.82 7.05
N SER A 124 -11.77 11.09 7.71
CA SER A 124 -11.65 11.14 9.17
C SER A 124 -11.22 12.52 9.67
N LYS A 125 -10.27 13.17 8.99
CA LYS A 125 -9.88 14.56 9.31
C LYS A 125 -11.04 15.54 9.14
N ALA A 126 -11.75 15.48 8.02
CA ALA A 126 -12.91 16.33 7.78
C ALA A 126 -14.03 16.12 8.81
N LEU A 127 -14.23 14.87 9.27
CA LEU A 127 -15.20 14.57 10.32
C LEU A 127 -14.79 15.18 11.67
N VAL A 128 -13.52 15.07 12.05
CA VAL A 128 -12.99 15.67 13.30
C VAL A 128 -13.11 17.21 13.26
N GLU A 129 -12.76 17.84 12.13
CA GLU A 129 -12.89 19.29 11.96
C GLU A 129 -14.36 19.74 12.03
N SER A 130 -15.29 18.98 11.43
CA SER A 130 -16.71 19.27 11.50
C SER A 130 -17.28 19.07 12.91
N ASP A 131 -16.85 18.03 13.62
CA ASP A 131 -17.26 17.76 15.00
C ASP A 131 -16.81 18.90 15.91
N GLU A 132 -15.54 19.31 15.84
CA GLU A 132 -15.03 20.42 16.66
C GLU A 132 -15.76 21.73 16.35
N LYS A 133 -16.02 22.03 15.07
CA LYS A 133 -16.81 23.21 14.69
C LYS A 133 -18.24 23.16 15.23
N SER A 134 -18.86 21.98 15.25
CA SER A 134 -20.19 21.80 15.82
C SER A 134 -20.20 21.99 17.33
N ARG A 135 -19.18 21.49 18.03
CA ARG A 135 -19.01 21.66 19.48
C ARG A 135 -18.78 23.11 19.84
N GLU A 136 -17.96 23.82 19.07
CA GLU A 136 -17.76 25.26 19.23
C GLU A 136 -19.05 26.05 19.01
N ALA A 137 -19.83 25.70 17.97
CA ALA A 137 -21.13 26.34 17.73
C ALA A 137 -22.10 26.11 18.90
N VAL A 138 -22.15 24.89 19.46
CA VAL A 138 -22.97 24.58 20.64
C VAL A 138 -22.50 25.40 21.85
N ARG A 139 -21.20 25.43 22.15
CA ARG A 139 -20.63 26.26 23.23
C ARG A 139 -21.04 27.72 23.10
N HIS A 140 -20.85 28.31 21.92
CA HIS A 140 -21.20 29.70 21.66
C HIS A 140 -22.71 29.96 21.83
N THR A 141 -23.58 29.02 21.43
CA THR A 141 -25.03 29.15 21.67
C THR A 141 -25.40 29.05 23.15
N GLU A 142 -24.71 28.19 23.91
CA GLU A 142 -24.90 28.05 25.36
C GLU A 142 -24.48 29.33 26.09
N GLU A 143 -23.34 29.92 25.73
CA GLU A 143 -22.85 31.19 26.29
C GLU A 143 -23.82 32.36 26.02
N ILE A 144 -24.34 32.47 24.79
CA ILE A 144 -25.36 33.47 24.45
C ILE A 144 -26.63 33.24 25.27
N GLN A 145 -27.07 31.99 25.38
CA GLN A 145 -28.28 31.65 26.12
C GLN A 145 -28.12 31.98 27.61
N GLU A 146 -26.97 31.66 28.20
CA GLU A 146 -26.64 32.01 29.59
C GLU A 146 -26.68 33.53 29.78
N ALA A 147 -26.02 34.29 28.91
CA ALA A 147 -26.06 35.75 28.94
C ALA A 147 -27.49 36.29 28.82
N CYS A 148 -28.30 35.78 27.89
CA CYS A 148 -29.70 36.16 27.74
C CYS A 148 -30.51 35.87 29.01
N THR A 149 -30.34 34.70 29.64
CA THR A 149 -31.05 34.38 30.90
C THR A 149 -30.63 35.30 32.04
N TRP A 150 -29.34 35.64 32.14
CA TRP A 150 -28.82 36.58 33.12
C TRP A 150 -29.43 37.97 32.94
N TYR A 151 -29.41 38.52 31.72
CA TYR A 151 -30.01 39.83 31.41
C TYR A 151 -31.52 39.82 31.66
N ASN A 152 -32.23 38.78 31.24
CA ASN A 152 -33.67 38.65 31.46
C ASN A 152 -34.02 38.68 32.95
N ARG A 153 -33.22 38.00 33.78
CA ARG A 153 -33.40 37.97 35.23
C ARG A 153 -33.07 39.30 35.90
N VAL A 154 -31.91 39.90 35.58
CA VAL A 154 -31.40 41.11 36.25
C VAL A 154 -32.20 42.35 35.87
N LEU A 155 -32.57 42.49 34.58
CA LEU A 155 -33.29 43.64 34.09
C LEU A 155 -34.81 43.50 34.22
N GLY A 156 -35.30 42.27 34.46
CA GLY A 156 -36.72 41.96 34.35
C GLY A 156 -37.23 42.28 32.94
N PHE A 157 -36.47 41.94 31.91
CA PHE A 157 -36.72 42.39 30.55
C PHE A 157 -36.46 41.25 29.57
N ARG A 158 -37.47 40.88 28.80
CA ARG A 158 -37.44 39.77 27.84
C ARG A 158 -37.82 40.26 26.45
N ILE A 159 -37.14 39.75 25.44
CA ILE A 159 -37.42 40.03 24.03
C ILE A 159 -37.81 38.73 23.35
N ASP A 160 -39.02 38.67 22.80
CA ASP A 160 -39.53 37.51 22.06
C ASP A 160 -39.74 37.89 20.58
N GLY A 161 -39.24 37.05 19.66
CA GLY A 161 -39.43 37.22 18.22
C GLY A 161 -40.68 36.48 17.70
N GLY A 162 -41.38 37.07 16.72
CA GLY A 162 -42.56 36.48 16.08
C GLY A 162 -43.09 37.34 14.92
N HIS A 163 -44.40 37.61 14.86
CA HIS A 163 -45.01 38.55 13.90
C HIS A 163 -44.57 40.03 14.09
N GLY A 164 -43.80 40.29 15.14
CA GLY A 164 -43.05 41.49 15.45
C GLY A 164 -42.03 41.16 16.55
N VAL A 165 -41.33 42.17 17.06
CA VAL A 165 -40.48 42.04 18.24
C VAL A 165 -41.28 42.46 19.46
N LYS A 166 -41.55 41.51 20.37
CA LYS A 166 -42.27 41.77 21.62
C LYS A 166 -41.28 42.01 22.74
N PHE A 167 -41.40 43.17 23.37
CA PHE A 167 -40.65 43.57 24.54
C PHE A 167 -41.54 43.38 25.77
N THR A 168 -41.08 42.59 26.73
CA THR A 168 -41.82 42.30 27.96
C THR A 168 -40.98 42.72 29.16
N PHE A 169 -41.58 43.48 30.07
CA PHE A 169 -40.98 43.88 31.33
C PHE A 169 -41.70 43.22 32.50
N THR A 170 -40.92 42.81 33.48
CA THR A 170 -41.31 42.41 34.83
C THR A 170 -40.64 43.36 35.83
N HIS A 171 -40.97 43.25 37.11
CA HIS A 171 -40.43 44.13 38.17
C HIS A 171 -40.72 45.63 37.93
N ILE A 172 -41.84 45.94 37.29
CA ILE A 172 -42.30 47.32 37.07
C ILE A 172 -43.12 47.81 38.27
N ASP A 173 -44.07 47.00 38.73
CA ASP A 173 -44.88 47.30 39.91
C ASP A 173 -44.26 46.64 41.15
N SER A 174 -43.84 47.45 42.12
CA SER A 174 -43.29 46.97 43.39
C SER A 174 -44.28 46.12 44.19
N LYS A 175 -45.59 46.28 43.98
CA LYS A 175 -46.64 45.49 44.64
C LYS A 175 -46.86 44.14 43.96
N SER A 176 -46.58 44.05 42.66
CA SER A 176 -46.78 42.85 41.84
C SER A 176 -45.59 42.62 40.89
N PRO A 177 -44.41 42.20 41.42
CA PRO A 177 -43.18 42.11 40.62
C PRO A 177 -43.27 41.10 39.46
N ALA A 178 -44.16 40.11 39.57
CA ALA A 178 -44.42 39.11 38.53
C ALA A 178 -45.36 39.61 37.41
N LYS A 179 -46.00 40.77 37.57
CA LYS A 179 -46.91 41.31 36.55
C LYS A 179 -46.12 41.73 35.31
N GLU A 180 -46.52 41.23 34.16
CA GLU A 180 -45.89 41.53 32.87
C GLU A 180 -46.49 42.80 32.26
N TYR A 181 -45.63 43.66 31.72
CA TYR A 181 -45.96 44.83 30.92
C TYR A 181 -45.30 44.64 29.57
N SER A 182 -46.03 44.71 28.46
CA SER A 182 -45.46 44.36 27.17
C SER A 182 -45.90 45.27 26.05
N PHE A 183 -45.05 45.38 25.03
CA PHE A 183 -45.41 46.01 23.77
C PHE A 183 -44.73 45.29 22.60
N THR A 184 -45.37 45.29 21.43
CA THR A 184 -44.87 44.62 20.23
C THR A 184 -44.68 45.63 19.12
N VAL A 185 -43.46 45.72 18.59
CA VAL A 185 -43.11 46.59 17.48
C VAL A 185 -42.82 45.76 16.24
N ARG A 186 -43.33 46.19 15.09
CA ARG A 186 -42.98 45.64 13.79
C ARG A 186 -42.33 46.70 12.94
N HIS A 187 -41.18 46.37 12.38
CA HIS A 187 -40.48 47.20 11.42
C HIS A 187 -40.74 46.66 10.01
N ALA A 188 -41.43 47.43 9.17
CA ALA A 188 -41.71 47.09 7.78
C ALA A 188 -41.68 48.36 6.93
N ASN A 189 -41.15 48.27 5.70
CA ASN A 189 -41.03 49.41 4.78
C ASN A 189 -40.32 50.63 5.39
N ASN A 190 -39.27 50.40 6.19
CA ASN A 190 -38.52 51.43 6.93
C ASN A 190 -39.38 52.23 7.93
N VAL A 191 -40.50 51.67 8.37
CA VAL A 191 -41.38 52.29 9.37
C VAL A 191 -41.65 51.30 10.49
N TYR A 192 -41.45 51.76 11.74
CA TYR A 192 -41.88 51.09 12.95
C TYR A 192 -43.38 51.34 13.19
N THR A 193 -44.08 50.25 13.46
CA THR A 193 -45.50 50.23 13.81
C THR A 193 -45.67 49.51 15.14
N LEU A 194 -46.51 50.06 16.02
CA LEU A 194 -46.87 49.43 17.28
C LEU A 194 -48.07 48.51 17.04
N ILE A 195 -47.89 47.21 17.25
CA ILE A 195 -48.94 46.19 17.04
C ILE A 195 -49.81 46.08 18.30
N GLN A 196 -49.18 45.96 19.46
CA GLN A 196 -49.84 45.70 20.73
C GLN A 196 -49.10 46.41 21.85
N CYS A 197 -49.83 46.90 22.85
CA CYS A 197 -49.30 47.49 24.06
C CYS A 197 -50.23 47.12 25.23
N ASP A 198 -49.71 46.47 26.26
CA ASP A 198 -50.46 46.05 27.43
C ASP A 198 -49.68 46.39 28.71
N PRO A 199 -50.20 47.28 29.58
CA PRO A 199 -51.43 48.08 29.45
C PRO A 199 -51.32 49.19 28.40
N GLN A 200 -52.45 49.61 27.81
CA GLN A 200 -52.48 50.67 26.81
C GLN A 200 -52.02 52.02 27.41
N LEU A 201 -51.06 52.68 26.75
CA LEU A 201 -50.52 53.98 27.16
C LEU A 201 -51.03 55.09 26.23
N SER A 202 -51.46 56.23 26.77
CA SER A 202 -52.00 57.37 26.00
C SER A 202 -51.00 58.00 25.04
N ASP A 203 -49.70 57.93 25.35
CA ASP A 203 -48.66 58.67 24.63
C ASP A 203 -47.94 57.81 23.57
N THR A 204 -48.43 56.60 23.28
CA THR A 204 -47.71 55.66 22.41
C THR A 204 -47.54 56.14 20.97
N GLU A 205 -48.51 56.86 20.41
CA GLU A 205 -48.43 57.36 19.03
C GLU A 205 -47.33 58.41 18.82
N SER A 206 -47.11 59.30 19.80
CA SER A 206 -46.05 60.32 19.71
C SER A 206 -44.68 59.67 19.80
N LEU A 207 -44.53 58.68 20.68
CA LEU A 207 -43.30 57.90 20.83
C LEU A 207 -42.95 57.12 19.56
N VAL A 208 -43.93 56.52 18.88
CA VAL A 208 -43.70 55.82 17.61
C VAL A 208 -43.31 56.79 16.49
N LYS A 209 -43.89 57.99 16.45
CA LYS A 209 -43.47 59.04 15.50
C LYS A 209 -42.03 59.49 15.75
N GLU A 210 -41.62 59.61 17.00
CA GLU A 210 -40.23 59.92 17.37
C GLU A 210 -39.27 58.77 17.04
N LEU A 211 -39.66 57.52 17.28
CA LEU A 211 -38.89 56.33 16.91
C LEU A 211 -38.64 56.29 15.39
N ASN A 212 -39.66 56.57 14.58
CA ASN A 212 -39.53 56.64 13.12
C ASN A 212 -38.64 57.79 12.64
N LYS A 213 -38.51 58.88 13.40
CA LYS A 213 -37.61 60.00 13.08
C LYS A 213 -36.16 59.74 13.49
N SER A 214 -35.96 59.15 14.66
CA SER A 214 -34.63 58.98 15.29
C SER A 214 -33.98 57.62 15.02
N ASN A 215 -34.77 56.61 14.63
CA ASN A 215 -34.37 55.20 14.58
C ASN A 215 -33.75 54.67 15.90
N GLY A 216 -34.05 55.33 17.02
CA GLY A 216 -33.43 55.07 18.33
C GLY A 216 -34.20 54.05 19.17
N LEU A 217 -34.18 52.77 18.78
CA LEU A 217 -34.94 51.71 19.46
C LEU A 217 -34.60 51.60 20.96
N TYR A 218 -33.33 51.72 21.33
CA TYR A 218 -32.90 51.68 22.73
C TYR A 218 -33.54 52.79 23.58
N LYS A 219 -33.55 54.03 23.06
CA LYS A 219 -34.17 55.18 23.73
C LYS A 219 -35.67 54.96 23.89
N PHE A 220 -36.31 54.47 22.83
CA PHE A 220 -37.73 54.15 22.84
C PHE A 220 -38.10 53.08 23.88
N VAL A 221 -37.34 51.98 23.98
CA VAL A 221 -37.58 50.90 24.96
C VAL A 221 -37.46 51.42 26.39
N ARG A 222 -36.47 52.27 26.70
CA ARG A 222 -36.33 52.89 28.03
C ARG A 222 -37.52 53.77 28.37
N LEU A 223 -37.93 54.62 27.43
CA LEU A 223 -39.04 55.54 27.62
C LEU A 223 -40.38 54.79 27.80
N MET A 224 -40.58 53.69 27.06
CA MET A 224 -41.73 52.79 27.27
C MET A 224 -41.73 52.20 28.68
N ARG A 225 -40.56 51.76 29.19
CA ARG A 225 -40.43 51.23 30.56
C ARG A 225 -40.80 52.28 31.61
N GLU A 226 -40.33 53.52 31.46
CA GLU A 226 -40.66 54.63 32.36
C GLU A 226 -42.16 54.95 32.36
N LYS A 227 -42.80 54.94 31.18
CA LYS A 227 -44.25 55.15 31.07
C LYS A 227 -45.04 54.05 31.75
N PHE A 228 -44.63 52.79 31.65
CA PHE A 228 -45.24 51.69 32.40
C PHE A 228 -45.06 51.86 33.92
N GLN A 229 -43.89 52.30 34.38
CA GLN A 229 -43.64 52.58 35.81
C GLN A 229 -44.51 53.72 36.34
N ALA A 230 -44.66 54.81 35.57
CA ALA A 230 -45.53 55.93 35.92
C ALA A 230 -47.01 55.48 35.99
N SER A 231 -47.45 54.68 35.01
CA SER A 231 -48.80 54.11 34.99
C SER A 231 -49.05 53.14 36.15
N ALA A 232 -48.05 52.39 36.61
CA ALA A 232 -48.17 51.48 37.75
C ALA A 232 -48.18 52.23 39.09
N SER A 233 -47.46 53.35 39.20
CA SER A 233 -47.31 54.14 40.43
C SER A 233 -48.45 55.15 40.65
N GLY A 234 -49.29 55.40 39.65
CA GLY A 234 -50.42 56.35 39.73
C GLY A 234 -50.02 57.83 39.80
N SER A 235 -48.72 58.14 39.68
CA SER A 235 -48.21 59.51 39.65
C SER A 235 -48.01 59.97 38.22
N THR A 236 -48.90 60.86 37.76
CA THR A 236 -48.70 61.65 36.54
C THR A 236 -47.57 62.65 36.79
N SER A 237 -46.32 62.24 36.57
CA SER A 237 -45.18 63.14 36.59
C SER A 237 -45.00 63.79 35.22
N GLN A 238 -45.02 65.13 35.18
CA GLN A 238 -44.72 65.93 34.00
C GLN A 238 -43.25 65.76 33.59
N PHE A 239 -43.03 65.47 32.31
CA PHE A 239 -41.70 65.22 31.76
C PHE A 239 -40.89 66.51 31.59
N ILE A 240 -39.68 66.54 32.14
CA ILE A 240 -38.55 67.34 31.63
C ILE A 240 -37.43 66.35 31.33
N TYR A 241 -37.09 66.18 30.06
CA TYR A 241 -35.84 65.53 29.66
C TYR A 241 -34.81 66.61 29.41
N GLN A 242 -33.76 66.60 30.22
CA GLN A 242 -32.51 67.27 29.92
C GLN A 242 -31.60 66.25 29.27
N ASP A 243 -31.25 66.52 28.02
CA ASP A 243 -30.27 65.77 27.24
C ASP A 243 -28.94 65.81 28.00
N GLN A 244 -28.52 64.67 28.56
CA GLN A 244 -27.13 64.47 28.93
C GLN A 244 -26.54 63.44 27.98
N ASP A 245 -25.48 63.91 27.33
CA ASP A 245 -24.75 63.32 26.26
C ASP A 245 -24.38 61.86 26.48
N CYS A 246 -24.33 61.16 25.35
CA CYS A 246 -23.72 59.87 25.14
C CYS A 246 -22.24 59.90 25.58
N THR A 247 -21.98 59.77 26.88
CA THR A 247 -20.66 59.43 27.40
C THR A 247 -20.60 57.92 27.61
N SER A 248 -19.59 57.33 26.99
CA SER A 248 -19.15 55.93 27.09
C SER A 248 -19.44 55.31 28.45
N MET A 249 -20.42 54.40 28.50
CA MET A 249 -20.56 53.49 29.63
C MET A 249 -19.42 52.46 29.54
N SER A 250 -18.31 52.74 30.23
CA SER A 250 -17.32 51.71 30.58
C SER A 250 -17.99 50.69 31.48
N ILE A 251 -18.24 49.50 30.93
CA ILE A 251 -18.79 48.37 31.67
C ILE A 251 -17.62 47.65 32.34
N SER A 252 -17.29 48.06 33.56
CA SER A 252 -16.36 47.31 34.41
C SER A 252 -17.06 46.04 34.91
N ALA A 253 -16.63 44.88 34.41
CA ALA A 253 -17.01 43.59 34.96
C ALA A 253 -16.39 43.40 36.37
N PRO A 254 -17.08 42.74 37.31
CA PRO A 254 -16.49 42.42 38.60
C PRO A 254 -15.54 41.22 38.43
N ILE A 255 -14.24 41.48 38.51
CA ILE A 255 -13.22 40.44 38.64
C ILE A 255 -13.08 40.18 40.14
N SER A 256 -13.44 38.98 40.59
CA SER A 256 -13.08 38.51 41.94
C SER A 256 -11.56 38.45 42.06
N SER A 257 -11.05 39.20 43.03
CA SER A 257 -9.64 39.22 43.42
C SER A 257 -9.22 37.93 44.10
N ALA A 258 -8.09 37.36 43.67
CA ALA A 258 -7.20 36.60 44.54
C ALA A 258 -5.77 37.14 44.36
N SER A 259 -5.31 37.81 45.42
CA SER A 259 -3.94 38.25 45.66
C SER A 259 -3.05 37.03 45.92
N VAL A 260 -1.83 36.96 45.33
CA VAL A 260 -0.58 37.10 46.09
C VAL A 260 0.61 37.48 45.19
N ASP A 261 1.32 38.47 45.69
CA ASP A 261 2.77 38.64 45.76
C ASP A 261 3.58 39.35 44.67
N SER A 262 4.44 40.20 45.22
CA SER A 262 5.13 41.34 44.66
C SER A 262 6.62 41.04 44.53
N ARG A 263 7.22 41.30 43.35
CA ARG A 263 8.56 41.89 43.31
C ARG A 263 8.88 42.56 41.98
N ASN A 264 9.22 43.84 42.11
CA ASN A 264 9.63 44.82 41.09
C ASN A 264 10.84 44.40 40.23
N GLN A 265 10.83 44.76 38.94
CA GLN A 265 11.65 45.84 38.32
C GLN A 265 11.71 45.68 36.78
N SER A 266 11.31 46.72 36.05
CA SER A 266 11.65 47.01 34.65
C SER A 266 13.01 47.74 34.57
N PRO A 267 13.63 48.05 33.39
CA PRO A 267 13.15 47.91 32.00
C PRO A 267 14.17 47.32 30.98
N LEU A 268 13.67 47.07 29.76
CA LEU A 268 14.35 46.76 28.47
C LEU A 268 15.44 47.81 28.09
N PRO A 269 16.24 47.73 26.98
CA PRO A 269 16.16 46.82 25.81
C PRO A 269 17.52 46.41 25.14
N LEU A 270 17.41 45.67 24.01
CA LEU A 270 18.37 45.52 22.88
C LEU A 270 19.71 44.76 23.11
N GLN A 271 19.90 43.68 22.33
CA GLN A 271 20.83 43.62 21.18
C GLN A 271 21.43 42.22 21.01
N GLU A 272 21.40 41.76 19.77
CA GLU A 272 22.04 40.57 19.21
C GLU A 272 23.53 40.49 19.53
N VAL A 273 24.02 39.31 19.92
CA VAL A 273 25.38 38.85 19.57
C VAL A 273 25.36 37.33 19.33
N SER A 274 25.86 36.97 18.16
CA SER A 274 26.19 35.64 17.67
C SER A 274 27.32 34.99 18.49
N GLY A 275 27.25 33.67 18.71
CA GLY A 275 28.30 32.90 19.40
C GLY A 275 28.22 31.42 19.05
N ASP A 276 29.13 31.02 18.18
CA ASP A 276 29.31 29.69 17.61
C ASP A 276 30.09 28.74 18.57
N VAL A 277 30.07 27.45 18.22
CA VAL A 277 31.11 26.43 18.46
C VAL A 277 30.91 25.37 19.58
N THR A 278 31.03 24.13 19.09
CA THR A 278 31.48 22.84 19.68
C THR A 278 30.50 22.00 20.52
N GLN A 279 30.09 20.82 20.07
CA GLN A 279 30.79 19.52 19.86
C GLN A 279 30.75 18.60 21.11
N ASN A 280 30.41 17.35 20.82
CA ASN A 280 30.87 16.12 21.47
C ASN A 280 30.09 15.51 22.66
N GLN A 281 29.46 14.37 22.32
CA GLN A 281 29.83 13.01 22.74
C GLN A 281 29.09 12.32 23.91
N ARG A 282 28.94 11.01 23.65
CA ARG A 282 28.78 9.81 24.52
C ARG A 282 27.33 9.42 24.84
N ARG A 283 26.80 8.33 24.24
CA ARG A 283 27.07 6.89 24.51
C ARG A 283 26.99 6.53 26.00
N ASN A 284 25.90 5.88 26.42
CA ASN A 284 25.88 4.43 26.66
C ASN A 284 24.60 3.98 27.41
N GLY A 285 23.93 2.99 26.81
CA GLY A 285 23.65 1.69 27.44
C GLY A 285 22.75 1.62 28.67
N LEU A 286 21.61 0.92 28.52
CA LEU A 286 21.14 0.05 29.60
C LEU A 286 20.56 -1.26 29.05
N LYS A 287 21.10 -2.35 29.57
CA LYS A 287 20.72 -3.75 29.35
C LYS A 287 19.47 -4.06 30.19
N SER A 288 18.63 -5.00 29.75
CA SER A 288 18.36 -6.23 30.53
C SER A 288 17.44 -7.19 29.78
N HIS A 289 17.91 -8.44 29.72
CA HIS A 289 17.12 -9.65 29.54
C HIS A 289 16.09 -9.77 30.68
N LEU A 290 14.97 -10.47 30.45
CA LEU A 290 14.65 -11.77 31.08
C LEU A 290 13.17 -12.16 30.91
N LEU A 291 12.98 -13.38 30.38
CA LEU A 291 12.01 -14.41 30.78
C LEU A 291 10.52 -14.25 30.42
N SER A 292 10.10 -15.11 29.49
CA SER A 292 8.77 -15.73 29.46
C SER A 292 8.68 -16.89 30.47
N PRO A 293 7.45 -17.29 30.86
CA PRO A 293 7.13 -18.72 30.81
C PRO A 293 5.70 -19.03 30.29
N VAL A 294 5.65 -19.85 29.23
CA VAL A 294 4.94 -21.14 29.04
C VAL A 294 3.54 -21.37 29.70
N SER A 295 2.55 -21.43 28.81
CA SER A 295 1.46 -22.44 28.61
C SER A 295 0.36 -22.70 29.65
N LEU A 296 -0.88 -22.85 29.14
CA LEU A 296 -1.72 -24.06 29.28
C LEU A 296 -3.03 -24.02 28.44
N SER A 297 -3.22 -25.05 27.60
CA SER A 297 -4.51 -25.73 27.24
C SER A 297 -5.59 -24.97 26.44
N SER A 298 -6.62 -25.57 25.82
CA SER A 298 -6.83 -26.74 24.94
C SER A 298 -8.32 -26.69 24.48
N HIS A 299 -8.66 -27.37 23.38
CA HIS A 299 -10.03 -27.72 22.90
C HIS A 299 -10.90 -26.67 22.15
N ARG A 300 -11.14 -26.93 20.85
CA ARG A 300 -12.45 -27.26 20.22
C ARG A 300 -12.29 -27.36 18.69
N ARG A 301 -12.34 -28.57 18.12
CA ARG A 301 -13.51 -29.23 17.47
C ARG A 301 -14.04 -28.49 16.22
N SER A 302 -13.67 -29.00 15.05
CA SER A 302 -14.29 -28.75 13.75
C SER A 302 -15.64 -29.47 13.62
N PRO A 303 -16.67 -28.87 12.98
CA PRO A 303 -17.83 -29.61 12.50
C PRO A 303 -17.66 -30.01 11.03
N ARG A 304 -17.87 -31.31 10.77
CA ARG A 304 -18.10 -31.90 9.45
C ARG A 304 -19.62 -31.81 9.19
N ILE A 305 -20.05 -31.17 8.10
CA ILE A 305 -21.46 -31.17 7.67
C ILE A 305 -21.59 -31.80 6.28
N MET A 306 -22.67 -32.56 6.15
CA MET A 306 -22.96 -33.63 5.21
C MET A 306 -23.24 -33.18 3.78
N ALA A 307 -22.87 -34.05 2.83
CA ALA A 307 -23.25 -33.96 1.42
C ALA A 307 -24.77 -34.14 1.26
N LYS A 308 -25.37 -33.26 0.43
CA LYS A 308 -26.76 -33.34 0.00
C LYS A 308 -26.98 -34.47 -1.00
N LYS A 309 -28.11 -35.13 -0.81
CA LYS A 309 -28.78 -36.15 -1.62
C LYS A 309 -29.05 -35.63 -3.03
N GLN A 310 -28.62 -36.37 -4.05
CA GLN A 310 -29.07 -36.22 -5.44
C GLN A 310 -30.45 -36.89 -5.62
N ARG A 311 -31.34 -36.19 -6.31
CA ARG A 311 -32.51 -36.67 -7.08
C ARG A 311 -32.38 -36.02 -8.47
N GLU A 312 -33.03 -36.62 -9.47
CA GLU A 312 -32.91 -36.45 -10.95
C GLU A 312 -31.98 -37.54 -11.52
N ASP A 313 -32.41 -38.51 -12.33
CA ASP A 313 -33.68 -38.82 -13.01
C ASP A 313 -33.90 -40.34 -13.01
#